data_AF-A0A7X9MUN9-F1
#
_entry.id   AF-A0A7X9MUN9-F1
#
_cell.length_a   1.000
_cell.length_b   1.000
_cell.length_c   1.000
_cell.angle_alpha   90.00
_cell.angle_beta   90.00
_cell.angle_gamma   90.00
#
_symmetry.space_group_name_H-M   'P 1'
#
loop_
_entity.id
_entity.type
_entity.pdbx_description
1 polymer ?
#
loop_
_entity_poly.entity_id
_entity_poly.type
_entity_poly.pdbx_seq_one_letter_code
_entity_poly.pdbx_strand_id
1 'polypeptide(L)'
;MKKFYMFLLILILSCILAACSQKENSTKTETDITEEVNEEHDHNHDDHEGHDHEEDIVELDYKKLDEAIAKVLNEIPSFSVQSEIERGTKEDLANYFNADKMEFRLKVERVIGNQEYNSEELKAYAEYYVEENLLAIDIAKKKYNIEVTKSEVTSFIEENVKAVVPEEKKLYANSIGITLEELDNVFDRDIYIMDVLWSKLTPILMEKHPQAVGESEVEYMNRLTNDFYDV
;
A
#
# COMPACT_ATOMS: atom_id res chain seq x y z
N MET A 1 12.23 -13.75 -16.21
CA MET A 1 11.32 -13.19 -15.18
C MET A 1 12.15 -12.26 -14.30
N LYS A 2 12.17 -10.95 -14.59
CA LYS A 2 13.10 -9.97 -13.96
C LYS A 2 12.51 -8.56 -13.82
N LYS A 3 11.19 -8.40 -13.69
CA LYS A 3 10.54 -7.06 -13.68
C LYS A 3 9.37 -6.92 -12.70
N PHE A 4 9.53 -7.33 -11.44
CA PHE A 4 8.52 -7.06 -10.40
C PHE A 4 9.03 -6.21 -9.22
N TYR A 5 10.33 -5.90 -9.17
CA TYR A 5 10.95 -5.27 -7.99
C TYR A 5 10.82 -3.73 -7.91
N MET A 6 10.18 -3.09 -8.88
CA MET A 6 10.02 -1.63 -8.93
C MET A 6 8.60 -1.17 -8.54
N PHE A 7 7.86 -2.01 -7.81
CA PHE A 7 6.53 -1.68 -7.30
C PHE A 7 6.56 -1.17 -5.84
N LEU A 8 7.67 -1.31 -5.12
CA LEU A 8 7.68 -1.18 -3.66
C LEU A 8 7.65 0.26 -3.11
N LEU A 9 8.13 1.24 -3.88
CA LEU A 9 7.96 2.67 -3.54
C LEU A 9 6.66 3.25 -4.12
N ILE A 10 6.05 2.55 -5.09
CA ILE A 10 4.76 2.88 -5.70
C ILE A 10 3.60 2.23 -4.92
N LEU A 11 3.85 1.24 -4.07
CA LEU A 11 2.81 0.54 -3.30
C LEU A 11 2.28 1.34 -2.10
N ILE A 12 3.02 2.35 -1.62
CA ILE A 12 2.42 3.37 -0.75
C ILE A 12 1.44 4.24 -1.57
N LEU A 13 1.70 4.47 -2.86
CA LEU A 13 0.78 5.18 -3.77
C LEU A 13 -0.43 4.34 -4.23
N SER A 14 -0.31 3.03 -4.48
CA SER A 14 -1.45 2.24 -4.98
C SER A 14 -2.53 1.99 -3.91
N CYS A 15 -2.17 2.01 -2.63
CA CYS A 15 -3.15 1.88 -1.55
C CYS A 15 -3.88 3.21 -1.23
N ILE A 16 -3.41 4.34 -1.76
CA ILE A 16 -4.03 5.67 -1.57
C ILE A 16 -5.24 5.87 -2.49
N LEU A 17 -5.28 5.24 -3.68
CA LEU A 17 -6.36 5.46 -4.66
C LEU A 17 -7.56 4.51 -4.47
N ALA A 18 -7.37 3.30 -3.95
CA ALA A 18 -8.47 2.34 -3.78
C ALA A 18 -9.41 2.69 -2.60
N ALA A 19 -8.88 3.25 -1.52
CA ALA A 19 -9.67 3.52 -0.31
C ALA A 19 -10.53 4.80 -0.41
N CYS A 20 -10.17 5.78 -1.24
CA CYS A 20 -10.95 7.00 -1.42
C CYS A 20 -12.13 6.84 -2.38
N SER A 21 -12.06 5.89 -3.34
CA SER A 21 -13.13 5.69 -4.34
C SER A 21 -14.39 4.99 -3.78
N GLN A 22 -14.25 4.16 -2.74
CA GLN A 22 -15.37 3.37 -2.22
C GLN A 22 -16.37 4.16 -1.36
N LYS A 23 -16.07 5.41 -0.96
CA LYS A 23 -16.97 6.20 -0.09
C LYS A 23 -17.96 7.10 -0.84
N GLU A 24 -17.74 7.39 -2.13
CA GLU A 24 -18.59 8.32 -2.89
C GLU A 24 -19.74 7.67 -3.67
N ASN A 25 -19.71 6.35 -3.91
CA ASN A 25 -20.71 5.68 -4.78
C ASN A 25 -21.92 5.04 -4.04
N SER A 26 -22.09 5.30 -2.74
CA SER A 26 -23.27 4.82 -2.00
C SER A 26 -24.15 5.96 -1.53
N THR A 27 -24.66 6.78 -2.45
CA THR A 27 -25.93 7.52 -2.28
C THR A 27 -26.32 8.21 -3.58
N LYS A 28 -27.52 7.87 -4.11
CA LYS A 28 -28.30 8.43 -5.25
C LYS A 28 -28.44 7.43 -6.41
N THR A 29 -29.62 7.05 -6.93
CA THR A 29 -31.02 7.34 -6.60
C THR A 29 -31.87 6.24 -7.25
N GLU A 30 -32.90 5.79 -6.55
CA GLU A 30 -34.07 5.08 -7.07
C GLU A 30 -34.93 6.06 -7.90
N THR A 31 -35.27 5.74 -9.16
CA THR A 31 -36.59 6.01 -9.75
C THR A 31 -36.80 5.24 -11.06
N ASP A 32 -37.83 4.42 -11.02
CA ASP A 32 -38.61 3.74 -12.06
C ASP A 32 -39.20 4.73 -13.09
N ILE A 33 -39.38 4.34 -14.38
CA ILE A 33 -40.58 4.41 -15.27
C ILE A 33 -40.23 3.85 -16.69
N THR A 34 -41.19 3.10 -17.23
CA THR A 34 -41.38 2.19 -18.38
C THR A 34 -41.50 2.72 -19.84
N GLU A 35 -41.28 1.79 -20.80
CA GLU A 35 -41.87 1.60 -22.18
C GLU A 35 -41.60 2.67 -23.29
N GLU A 36 -41.47 2.43 -24.60
CA GLU A 36 -41.56 1.30 -25.55
C GLU A 36 -40.88 1.71 -26.91
N VAL A 37 -40.27 0.74 -27.61
CA VAL A 37 -40.17 0.47 -29.09
C VAL A 37 -39.99 1.61 -30.13
N ASN A 38 -38.89 1.59 -30.90
CA ASN A 38 -38.89 1.34 -32.37
C ASN A 38 -37.49 1.23 -32.99
N GLU A 39 -37.39 0.35 -34.00
CA GLU A 39 -36.24 0.10 -34.88
C GLU A 39 -35.95 1.28 -35.82
N GLU A 40 -34.67 1.58 -36.10
CA GLU A 40 -34.12 1.64 -37.47
C GLU A 40 -32.60 1.90 -37.48
N HIS A 41 -31.96 1.30 -38.48
CA HIS A 41 -30.54 1.38 -38.87
C HIS A 41 -30.07 2.83 -39.10
N ASP A 42 -28.90 3.21 -38.59
CA ASP A 42 -27.90 3.88 -39.44
C ASP A 42 -26.48 3.76 -38.87
N HIS A 43 -25.52 3.60 -39.78
CA HIS A 43 -24.10 3.59 -39.49
C HIS A 43 -23.62 5.00 -39.21
N ASN A 44 -22.89 5.22 -38.11
CA ASN A 44 -21.68 6.04 -38.14
C ASN A 44 -20.82 5.78 -36.91
N HIS A 45 -19.50 5.74 -37.16
CA HIS A 45 -18.45 5.68 -36.16
C HIS A 45 -18.60 6.84 -35.18
N ASP A 46 -18.94 6.53 -33.93
CA ASP A 46 -18.79 7.45 -32.82
C ASP A 46 -17.35 7.44 -32.34
N ASP A 47 -16.86 8.65 -32.17
CA ASP A 47 -15.56 9.01 -31.66
C ASP A 47 -15.44 8.49 -30.23
N HIS A 48 -14.64 7.44 -30.03
CA HIS A 48 -14.16 7.10 -28.70
C HIS A 48 -13.18 8.20 -28.28
N GLU A 49 -13.71 9.21 -27.59
CA GLU A 49 -12.95 10.00 -26.62
C GLU A 49 -12.40 9.02 -25.58
N GLY A 50 -11.20 8.52 -25.87
CA GLY A 50 -10.34 7.92 -24.87
C GLY A 50 -10.01 9.01 -23.86
N HIS A 51 -10.76 9.05 -22.76
CA HIS A 51 -10.30 9.71 -21.56
C HIS A 51 -9.13 8.87 -21.04
N ASP A 52 -7.95 9.13 -21.61
CA ASP A 52 -6.69 8.78 -20.99
C ASP A 52 -6.68 9.54 -19.65
N HIS A 53 -7.00 8.82 -18.58
CA HIS A 53 -6.65 9.28 -17.24
C HIS A 53 -5.12 9.28 -17.18
N GLU A 54 -4.51 10.40 -17.55
CA GLU A 54 -3.14 10.72 -17.13
C GLU A 54 -3.17 10.67 -15.60
N GLU A 55 -2.67 9.58 -15.02
CA GLU A 55 -2.36 9.54 -13.60
C GLU A 55 -1.35 10.67 -13.34
N ASP A 56 -1.79 11.73 -12.65
CA ASP A 56 -0.93 12.82 -12.22
C ASP A 56 0.24 12.23 -11.42
N ILE A 57 1.41 12.10 -12.05
CA ILE A 57 2.62 11.63 -11.38
C ILE A 57 3.01 12.68 -10.35
N VAL A 58 2.78 12.38 -9.08
CA VAL A 58 3.17 13.24 -7.97
C VAL A 58 4.69 13.17 -7.82
N GLU A 59 5.38 14.23 -8.25
CA GLU A 59 6.81 14.37 -8.04
C GLU A 59 7.10 14.73 -6.57
N LEU A 60 7.91 13.92 -5.89
CA LEU A 60 8.27 14.14 -4.49
C LEU A 60 9.50 15.05 -4.37
N ASP A 61 9.37 16.16 -3.66
CA ASP A 61 10.46 17.11 -3.44
C ASP A 61 11.29 16.74 -2.20
N TYR A 62 12.24 15.83 -2.38
CA TYR A 62 13.14 15.37 -1.32
C TYR A 62 14.04 16.47 -0.74
N LYS A 63 14.11 17.67 -1.35
CA LYS A 63 14.82 18.81 -0.73
C LYS A 63 14.08 19.35 0.50
N LYS A 64 12.78 19.10 0.60
CA LYS A 64 11.93 19.49 1.74
C LYS A 64 11.86 18.41 2.83
N LEU A 65 12.60 17.30 2.69
CA LEU A 65 12.42 16.12 3.53
C LEU A 65 12.67 16.40 5.02
N ASP A 66 13.76 17.10 5.35
CA ASP A 66 14.08 17.46 6.74
C ASP A 66 12.99 18.35 7.37
N GLU A 67 12.52 19.36 6.62
CA GLU A 67 11.45 20.26 7.04
C GLU A 67 10.12 19.51 7.20
N ALA A 68 9.81 18.58 6.29
CA ALA A 68 8.63 17.74 6.33
C ALA A 68 8.63 16.84 7.56
N ILE A 69 9.74 16.15 7.83
CA ILE A 69 9.90 15.29 9.00
C ILE A 69 9.74 16.10 10.29
N ALA A 70 10.42 17.25 10.40
CA ALA A 70 10.31 18.11 11.57
C ALA A 70 8.87 18.61 11.79
N LYS A 71 8.16 18.99 10.71
CA LYS A 71 6.76 19.38 10.77
C LYS A 71 5.89 18.23 11.28
N VAL A 72 6.00 17.04 10.68
CA VAL A 72 5.15 15.89 11.01
C VAL A 72 5.41 15.37 12.42
N LEU A 73 6.66 15.33 12.88
CA LEU A 73 6.98 14.95 14.26
C LEU A 73 6.34 15.88 15.31
N ASN A 74 6.16 17.17 14.98
CA ASN A 74 5.43 18.09 15.85
C ASN A 74 3.91 17.84 15.86
N GLU A 75 3.36 17.29 14.78
CA GLU A 75 1.93 16.96 14.67
C GLU A 75 1.57 15.64 15.36
N ILE A 76 2.52 14.70 15.44
CA ILE A 76 2.33 13.37 16.07
C ILE A 76 3.28 13.25 17.27
N PRO A 77 3.03 13.97 18.38
CA PRO A 77 3.96 14.01 19.52
C PRO A 77 4.10 12.67 20.26
N SER A 78 3.20 11.71 20.02
CA SER A 78 3.32 10.34 20.53
C SER A 78 4.34 9.50 19.75
N PHE A 79 4.64 9.87 18.50
CA PHE A 79 5.52 9.11 17.63
C PHE A 79 6.99 9.45 17.91
N SER A 80 7.82 8.40 17.96
CA SER A 80 9.26 8.54 18.10
C SER A 80 9.96 7.45 17.29
N VAL A 81 10.80 7.88 16.35
CA VAL A 81 11.66 6.99 15.55
C VAL A 81 12.54 6.15 16.48
N GLN A 82 13.10 6.76 17.53
CA GLN A 82 13.94 6.03 18.49
C GLN A 82 13.17 4.93 19.23
N SER A 83 11.92 5.21 19.62
CA SER A 83 11.06 4.22 20.26
C SER A 83 10.70 3.07 19.32
N GLU A 84 10.56 3.34 18.01
CA GLU A 84 10.39 2.30 16.99
C GLU A 84 11.62 1.41 16.87
N ILE A 85 12.83 2.01 16.87
CA ILE A 85 14.08 1.24 16.82
C ILE A 85 14.22 0.34 18.04
N GLU A 86 13.93 0.85 19.24
CA GLU A 86 13.95 0.06 20.48
C GLU A 86 12.92 -1.08 20.45
N ARG A 87 11.70 -0.79 19.93
CA ARG A 87 10.60 -1.76 19.85
C ARG A 87 10.92 -2.90 18.89
N GLY A 88 11.51 -2.63 17.73
CA GLY A 88 11.79 -3.64 16.71
C GLY A 88 12.98 -4.56 17.04
N THR A 89 13.56 -4.45 18.23
CA THR A 89 14.46 -5.49 18.79
C THR A 89 13.71 -6.65 19.46
N LYS A 90 12.38 -6.52 19.63
CA LYS A 90 11.52 -7.53 20.28
C LYS A 90 11.25 -8.73 19.39
N GLU A 91 10.77 -9.83 20.00
CA GLU A 91 10.71 -11.10 19.30
C GLU A 91 9.51 -11.32 18.36
N ASP A 92 8.38 -10.66 18.59
CA ASP A 92 7.17 -10.88 17.77
C ASP A 92 7.13 -9.97 16.55
N LEU A 93 6.86 -10.54 15.36
CA LEU A 93 6.73 -9.80 14.10
C LEU A 93 5.55 -8.81 14.13
N ALA A 94 4.49 -9.10 14.90
CA ALA A 94 3.37 -8.18 15.06
C ALA A 94 3.81 -6.84 15.68
N ASN A 95 4.91 -6.82 16.43
CA ASN A 95 5.45 -5.59 17.01
C ASN A 95 6.09 -4.65 15.98
N TYR A 96 6.24 -5.02 14.71
CA TYR A 96 6.71 -4.07 13.70
C TYR A 96 5.58 -3.17 13.19
N PHE A 97 4.32 -3.57 13.32
CA PHE A 97 3.18 -2.77 12.89
C PHE A 97 2.84 -1.68 13.93
N ASN A 98 2.72 -0.43 13.48
CA ASN A 98 2.39 0.72 14.33
C ASN A 98 1.67 1.79 13.52
N ALA A 99 0.48 2.18 13.98
CA ALA A 99 -0.35 3.17 13.31
C ALA A 99 0.32 4.55 13.30
N ASP A 100 0.91 5.01 14.41
CA ASP A 100 1.64 6.28 14.47
C ASP A 100 2.82 6.31 13.49
N LYS A 101 3.51 5.17 13.29
CA LYS A 101 4.57 5.04 12.27
C LYS A 101 4.02 5.16 10.86
N MET A 102 2.88 4.51 10.59
CA MET A 102 2.24 4.59 9.27
C MET A 102 1.69 6.00 9.01
N GLU A 103 1.06 6.62 10.00
CA GLU A 103 0.60 8.02 9.94
C GLU A 103 1.76 8.97 9.65
N PHE A 104 2.90 8.78 10.34
CA PHE A 104 4.11 9.54 10.09
C PHE A 104 4.57 9.43 8.63
N ARG A 105 4.67 8.21 8.08
CA ARG A 105 5.07 7.99 6.68
C ARG A 105 4.13 8.70 5.70
N LEU A 106 2.82 8.52 5.89
CA LEU A 106 1.80 9.13 5.03
C LEU A 106 1.88 10.65 5.06
N LYS A 107 1.96 11.26 6.25
CA LYS A 107 2.04 12.73 6.35
C LYS A 107 3.34 13.27 5.76
N VAL A 108 4.48 12.59 5.96
CA VAL A 108 5.75 13.01 5.34
C VAL A 108 5.62 13.00 3.82
N GLU A 109 5.07 11.92 3.24
CA GLU A 109 4.82 11.81 1.81
C GLU A 109 3.94 12.95 1.28
N ARG A 110 2.82 13.24 1.95
CA ARG A 110 1.94 14.34 1.55
C ARG A 110 2.66 15.68 1.56
N VAL A 111 3.49 15.94 2.57
CA VAL A 111 4.24 17.22 2.66
C VAL A 111 5.27 17.33 1.53
N ILE A 112 6.06 16.29 1.25
CA ILE A 112 7.08 16.35 0.18
C ILE A 112 6.44 16.32 -1.22
N GLY A 113 5.25 15.73 -1.35
CA GLY A 113 4.42 15.79 -2.57
C GLY A 113 3.64 17.09 -2.74
N ASN A 114 3.76 18.05 -1.81
CA ASN A 114 2.96 19.29 -1.77
C ASN A 114 1.44 19.05 -1.83
N GLN A 115 0.98 17.96 -1.21
CA GLN A 115 -0.41 17.58 -1.17
C GLN A 115 -1.04 18.03 0.15
N GLU A 116 -2.24 18.59 0.07
CA GLU A 116 -3.07 18.78 1.25
C GLU A 116 -3.53 17.43 1.81
N TYR A 117 -3.73 17.37 3.12
CA TYR A 117 -4.26 16.19 3.78
C TYR A 117 -5.10 16.54 4.99
N ASN A 118 -6.06 15.67 5.27
CA ASN A 118 -6.80 15.66 6.51
C ASN A 118 -6.10 14.72 7.50
N SER A 119 -5.61 15.26 8.62
CA SER A 119 -4.90 14.49 9.64
C SER A 119 -5.76 13.38 10.27
N GLU A 120 -7.06 13.59 10.42
CA GLU A 120 -7.96 12.57 10.99
C GLU A 120 -8.15 11.40 10.01
N GLU A 121 -8.23 11.69 8.71
CA GLU A 121 -8.34 10.67 7.66
C GLU A 121 -7.07 9.83 7.54
N LEU A 122 -5.90 10.48 7.54
CA LEU A 122 -4.62 9.75 7.49
C LEU A 122 -4.40 8.89 8.73
N LYS A 123 -4.82 9.37 9.90
CA LYS A 123 -4.76 8.57 11.14
C LYS A 123 -5.68 7.34 11.05
N ALA A 124 -6.94 7.53 10.66
CA ALA A 124 -7.89 6.43 10.52
C ALA A 124 -7.40 5.40 9.48
N TYR A 125 -6.81 5.87 8.39
CA TYR A 125 -6.20 5.00 7.38
C TYR A 125 -4.98 4.25 7.93
N ALA A 126 -4.13 4.89 8.73
CA ALA A 126 -2.97 4.24 9.34
C ALA A 126 -3.38 3.14 10.33
N GLU A 127 -4.45 3.36 11.10
CA GLU A 127 -5.06 2.35 11.97
C GLU A 127 -5.59 1.17 11.15
N TYR A 128 -6.40 1.46 10.12
CA TYR A 128 -6.92 0.45 9.19
C TYR A 128 -5.81 -0.37 8.53
N TYR A 129 -4.74 0.28 8.03
CA TYR A 129 -3.60 -0.40 7.42
C TYR A 129 -2.95 -1.42 8.37
N VAL A 130 -2.79 -1.06 9.64
CA VAL A 130 -2.22 -1.98 10.64
C VAL A 130 -3.17 -3.13 10.94
N GLU A 131 -4.45 -2.85 11.13
CA GLU A 131 -5.47 -3.87 11.41
C GLU A 131 -5.59 -4.88 10.26
N GLU A 132 -5.66 -4.42 9.02
CA GLU A 132 -5.76 -5.26 7.83
C GLU A 132 -4.53 -6.15 7.64
N ASN A 133 -3.32 -5.62 7.84
CA ASN A 133 -2.11 -6.42 7.70
C ASN A 133 -2.01 -7.50 8.80
N LEU A 134 -2.40 -7.17 10.04
CA LEU A 134 -2.46 -8.15 11.12
C LEU A 134 -3.54 -9.22 10.85
N LEU A 135 -4.68 -8.82 10.31
CA LEU A 135 -5.74 -9.75 9.86
C LEU A 135 -5.23 -10.66 8.75
N ALA A 136 -4.53 -10.13 7.75
CA ALA A 136 -3.95 -10.92 6.67
C ALA A 136 -2.98 -11.99 7.19
N ILE A 137 -2.10 -11.63 8.14
CA ILE A 137 -1.20 -12.58 8.78
C ILE A 137 -1.97 -13.70 9.49
N ASP A 138 -3.05 -13.36 10.21
CA ASP A 138 -3.90 -14.33 10.90
C ASP A 138 -4.66 -15.26 9.93
N ILE A 139 -5.25 -14.71 8.87
CA ILE A 139 -5.93 -15.49 7.81
C ILE A 139 -4.94 -16.44 7.13
N ALA A 140 -3.75 -15.94 6.74
CA ALA A 140 -2.72 -16.74 6.08
C ALA A 140 -2.33 -17.96 6.93
N LYS A 141 -2.16 -17.74 8.24
CA LYS A 141 -1.86 -18.81 9.19
C LYS A 141 -3.03 -19.79 9.32
N LYS A 142 -4.25 -19.32 9.54
CA LYS A 142 -5.42 -20.17 9.82
C LYS A 142 -5.93 -20.93 8.60
N LYS A 143 -6.05 -20.27 7.44
CA LYS A 143 -6.69 -20.79 6.22
C LYS A 143 -5.70 -21.43 5.26
N TYR A 144 -4.45 -20.97 5.26
CA TYR A 144 -3.42 -21.43 4.30
C TYR A 144 -2.23 -22.11 4.98
N ASN A 145 -2.15 -22.12 6.32
CA ASN A 145 -1.01 -22.64 7.09
C ASN A 145 0.32 -21.99 6.65
N ILE A 146 0.26 -20.70 6.31
CA ILE A 146 1.41 -19.87 5.93
C ILE A 146 1.77 -18.99 7.11
N GLU A 147 3.02 -19.06 7.53
CA GLU A 147 3.61 -18.15 8.50
C GLU A 147 4.81 -17.45 7.88
N VAL A 148 5.07 -16.21 8.30
CA VAL A 148 6.29 -15.47 7.97
C VAL A 148 7.23 -15.54 9.16
N THR A 149 8.50 -15.85 8.90
CA THR A 149 9.54 -15.91 9.91
C THR A 149 10.50 -14.73 9.77
N LYS A 150 11.20 -14.38 10.85
CA LYS A 150 12.23 -13.34 10.81
C LYS A 150 13.32 -13.64 9.80
N SER A 151 13.76 -14.89 9.72
CA SER A 151 14.81 -15.30 8.78
C SER A 151 14.38 -15.10 7.34
N GLU A 152 13.12 -15.41 7.00
CA GLU A 152 12.62 -15.18 5.64
C GLU A 152 12.62 -13.68 5.29
N VAL A 153 12.18 -12.82 6.20
CA VAL A 153 12.20 -11.37 5.99
C VAL A 153 13.64 -10.84 5.86
N THR A 154 14.56 -11.31 6.70
CA THR A 154 15.97 -10.93 6.59
C THR A 154 16.59 -11.39 5.27
N SER A 155 16.34 -12.63 4.84
CA SER A 155 16.78 -13.12 3.52
C SER A 155 16.18 -12.31 2.39
N PHE A 156 14.90 -11.95 2.47
CA PHE A 156 14.25 -11.11 1.48
C PHE A 156 14.94 -9.74 1.35
N ILE A 157 15.25 -9.09 2.48
CA ILE A 157 15.97 -7.80 2.51
C ILE A 157 17.37 -7.93 1.89
N GLU A 158 18.14 -8.95 2.28
CA GLU A 158 19.48 -9.22 1.75
C GLU A 158 19.47 -9.41 0.22
N GLU A 159 18.52 -10.20 -0.29
CA GLU A 159 18.48 -10.59 -1.70
C GLU A 159 17.88 -9.51 -2.61
N ASN A 160 16.90 -8.74 -2.11
CA ASN A 160 16.07 -7.89 -2.97
C ASN A 160 16.21 -6.40 -2.66
N VAL A 161 16.57 -6.02 -1.44
CA VAL A 161 16.55 -4.62 -0.98
C VAL A 161 17.95 -4.03 -0.90
N LYS A 162 18.91 -4.74 -0.30
CA LYS A 162 20.27 -4.22 -0.07
C LYS A 162 21.06 -3.95 -1.36
N ALA A 163 20.73 -4.62 -2.46
CA ALA A 163 21.45 -4.52 -3.71
C ALA A 163 21.28 -3.16 -4.43
N VAL A 164 20.19 -2.44 -4.16
CA VAL A 164 19.89 -1.14 -4.79
C VAL A 164 19.52 -0.14 -3.70
N VAL A 165 20.38 0.87 -3.51
CA VAL A 165 20.17 1.92 -2.50
C VAL A 165 20.01 3.27 -3.22
N PRO A 166 18.76 3.68 -3.52
CA PRO A 166 18.47 5.01 -4.06
C PRO A 166 18.95 6.12 -3.13
N GLU A 167 19.24 7.29 -3.68
CA GLU A 167 19.73 8.41 -2.87
C GLU A 167 18.64 8.93 -1.92
N GLU A 168 17.40 8.91 -2.37
CA GLU A 168 16.19 9.25 -1.62
C GLU A 168 16.08 8.43 -0.33
N LYS A 169 16.41 7.14 -0.40
CA LYS A 169 16.41 6.23 0.75
C LYS A 169 17.49 6.61 1.78
N LYS A 170 18.67 7.02 1.31
CA LYS A 170 19.76 7.49 2.20
C LYS A 170 19.38 8.80 2.86
N LEU A 171 18.81 9.73 2.10
CA LEU A 171 18.30 11.00 2.62
C LEU A 171 17.26 10.73 3.70
N TYR A 172 16.28 9.87 3.43
CA TYR A 172 15.25 9.52 4.41
C TYR A 172 15.82 8.95 5.70
N ALA A 173 16.70 7.94 5.62
CA ALA A 173 17.35 7.37 6.79
C ALA A 173 18.10 8.43 7.62
N ASN A 174 18.88 9.29 6.94
CA ASN A 174 19.63 10.36 7.57
C ASN A 174 18.70 11.40 8.24
N SER A 175 17.61 11.79 7.57
CA SER A 175 16.67 12.80 8.06
C SER A 175 15.89 12.34 9.29
N ILE A 176 15.59 11.04 9.41
CA ILE A 176 14.97 10.47 10.61
C ILE A 176 16.01 9.99 11.64
N GLY A 177 17.31 10.15 11.35
CA GLY A 177 18.41 9.92 12.29
C GLY A 177 18.78 8.45 12.51
N ILE A 178 18.56 7.57 11.53
CA ILE A 178 18.86 6.13 11.64
C ILE A 178 19.77 5.66 10.51
N THR A 179 20.41 4.50 10.70
CA THR A 179 21.19 3.85 9.64
C THR A 179 20.28 3.20 8.60
N LEU A 180 20.80 2.94 7.39
CA LEU A 180 20.08 2.12 6.39
C LEU A 180 19.76 0.72 6.90
N GLU A 181 20.61 0.16 7.75
CA GLU A 181 20.38 -1.15 8.35
C GLU A 181 19.19 -1.12 9.32
N GLU A 182 19.10 -0.10 10.17
CA GLU A 182 17.95 0.14 11.04
C GLU A 182 16.70 0.50 10.26
N LEU A 183 16.82 1.26 9.17
CA LEU A 183 15.70 1.53 8.27
C LEU A 183 15.12 0.21 7.76
N ASP A 184 15.94 -0.67 7.19
CA ASP A 184 15.43 -1.87 6.54
C ASP A 184 15.02 -2.97 7.53
N ASN A 185 15.85 -3.19 8.55
CA ASN A 185 15.68 -4.32 9.46
C ASN A 185 14.82 -3.99 10.68
N VAL A 186 14.43 -2.74 10.87
CA VAL A 186 13.67 -2.34 12.05
C VAL A 186 12.52 -1.40 11.68
N PHE A 187 12.82 -0.25 11.09
CA PHE A 187 11.81 0.78 10.84
C PHE A 187 10.81 0.34 9.78
N ASP A 188 11.24 -0.04 8.58
CA ASP A 188 10.42 -0.48 7.44
C ASP A 188 10.19 -2.00 7.37
N ARG A 189 10.55 -2.71 8.43
CA ARG A 189 10.43 -4.17 8.47
C ARG A 189 8.99 -4.67 8.33
N ASP A 190 8.00 -3.88 8.74
CA ASP A 190 6.58 -4.16 8.55
C ASP A 190 6.20 -4.30 7.06
N ILE A 191 6.80 -3.48 6.20
CA ILE A 191 6.57 -3.54 4.75
C ILE A 191 7.11 -4.87 4.21
N TYR A 192 8.33 -5.24 4.58
CA TYR A 192 8.96 -6.48 4.11
C TYR A 192 8.32 -7.75 4.68
N ILE A 193 7.71 -7.70 5.87
CA ILE A 193 6.88 -8.81 6.39
C ILE A 193 5.73 -9.09 5.42
N MET A 194 5.04 -8.04 4.96
CA MET A 194 3.92 -8.18 4.04
C MET A 194 4.37 -8.62 2.65
N ASP A 195 5.51 -8.15 2.16
CA ASP A 195 6.08 -8.63 0.88
C ASP A 195 6.34 -10.13 0.91
N VAL A 196 6.95 -10.63 1.99
CA VAL A 196 7.20 -12.06 2.16
C VAL A 196 5.87 -12.80 2.25
N LEU A 197 4.90 -12.31 3.02
CA LEU A 197 3.58 -12.92 3.14
C LEU A 197 2.90 -13.08 1.77
N TRP A 198 2.81 -11.99 1.00
CA TRP A 198 2.16 -11.99 -0.31
C TRP A 198 2.92 -12.81 -1.34
N SER A 199 4.25 -12.80 -1.31
CA SER A 199 5.06 -13.67 -2.18
C SER A 199 4.74 -15.17 -2.00
N LYS A 200 4.35 -15.57 -0.78
CA LYS A 200 3.93 -16.95 -0.45
C LYS A 200 2.46 -17.20 -0.78
N LEU A 201 1.58 -16.23 -0.51
CA LEU A 201 0.14 -16.37 -0.72
C LEU A 201 -0.26 -16.34 -2.20
N THR A 202 0.24 -15.37 -2.97
CA THR A 202 -0.17 -15.13 -4.36
C THR A 202 -0.17 -16.39 -5.24
N PRO A 203 0.90 -17.22 -5.29
CA PRO A 203 0.86 -18.43 -6.12
C PRO A 203 -0.22 -19.44 -5.69
N ILE A 204 -0.50 -19.54 -4.38
CA ILE A 204 -1.54 -20.45 -3.85
C ILE A 204 -2.94 -19.92 -4.16
N LEU A 205 -3.13 -18.60 -4.05
CA LEU A 205 -4.40 -17.96 -4.40
C LEU A 205 -4.68 -18.10 -5.90
N MET A 206 -3.68 -17.86 -6.75
CA MET A 206 -3.81 -18.02 -8.21
C MET A 206 -4.09 -19.46 -8.63
N GLU A 207 -3.55 -20.46 -7.92
CA GLU A 207 -3.85 -21.87 -8.18
C GLU A 207 -5.31 -22.22 -7.82
N LYS A 208 -5.79 -21.71 -6.68
CA LYS A 208 -7.16 -21.97 -6.19
C LYS A 208 -8.23 -21.20 -6.95
N HIS A 209 -7.91 -19.99 -7.41
CA HIS A 209 -8.83 -19.06 -8.04
C HIS A 209 -8.25 -18.60 -9.39
N PRO A 210 -8.26 -19.43 -10.45
CA PRO A 210 -7.67 -19.05 -11.72
C PRO A 210 -8.30 -17.79 -12.34
N GLN A 211 -7.53 -17.10 -13.18
CA GLN A 211 -8.03 -15.95 -13.94
C GLN A 211 -9.10 -16.40 -14.94
N ALA A 212 -10.21 -15.68 -14.99
CA ALA A 212 -11.29 -15.95 -15.93
C ALA A 212 -10.94 -15.46 -17.34
N VAL A 213 -11.53 -16.08 -18.36
CA VAL A 213 -11.35 -15.64 -19.75
C VAL A 213 -11.95 -14.24 -19.92
N GLY A 214 -11.11 -13.29 -20.35
CA GLY A 214 -11.51 -11.90 -20.56
C GLY A 214 -11.41 -11.01 -19.33
N GLU A 215 -11.03 -11.55 -18.17
CA GLU A 215 -10.72 -10.78 -16.96
C GLU A 215 -9.35 -10.10 -17.11
N SER A 216 -9.27 -8.79 -16.86
CA SER A 216 -7.99 -8.09 -16.86
C SER A 216 -7.13 -8.49 -15.66
N GLU A 217 -5.82 -8.27 -15.74
CA GLU A 217 -4.91 -8.56 -14.62
C GLU A 217 -5.27 -7.75 -13.36
N VAL A 218 -5.73 -6.51 -13.52
CA VAL A 218 -6.13 -5.64 -12.41
C VAL A 218 -7.41 -6.18 -11.73
N GLU A 219 -8.44 -6.50 -12.51
CA GLU A 219 -9.67 -7.10 -11.98
C GLU A 219 -9.37 -8.42 -11.27
N TYR A 220 -8.49 -9.23 -11.86
CA TYR A 220 -8.09 -10.51 -11.31
C TYR A 220 -7.42 -10.36 -9.95
N MET A 221 -6.42 -9.49 -9.83
CA MET A 221 -5.71 -9.26 -8.57
C MET A 221 -6.61 -8.65 -7.49
N ASN A 222 -7.53 -7.76 -7.88
CA ASN A 222 -8.53 -7.21 -6.96
C ASN A 222 -9.47 -8.31 -6.44
N ARG A 223 -9.95 -9.20 -7.31
CA ARG A 223 -10.78 -10.34 -6.92
C ARG A 223 -10.03 -11.30 -6.01
N LEU A 224 -8.78 -11.66 -6.33
CA LEU A 224 -7.96 -12.52 -5.46
C LEU A 224 -7.79 -11.95 -4.06
N THR A 225 -7.59 -10.63 -3.96
CA THR A 225 -7.45 -9.94 -2.68
C THR A 225 -8.78 -9.95 -1.91
N ASN A 226 -9.90 -9.68 -2.57
CA ASN A 226 -11.22 -9.75 -1.94
C ASN A 226 -11.57 -11.18 -1.47
N ASP A 227 -11.35 -12.20 -2.31
CA ASP A 227 -11.57 -13.62 -1.99
C ASP A 227 -10.71 -14.09 -0.80
N PHE A 228 -9.53 -13.47 -0.61
CA PHE A 228 -8.67 -13.75 0.52
C PHE A 228 -9.27 -13.26 1.84
N TYR A 229 -9.83 -12.03 1.87
CA TYR A 229 -10.44 -11.42 3.05
C TYR A 229 -11.90 -11.83 3.30
N ASP A 230 -12.58 -12.46 2.33
CA ASP A 230 -13.90 -13.06 2.53
C ASP A 230 -13.77 -14.34 3.39
N VAL A 231 -13.99 -14.19 4.70
CA VAL A 231 -13.84 -15.23 5.75
C VAL A 231 -15.12 -15.40 6.56
#